data_AF-A0A845ZLR2-F1
#
_entry.id   AF-A0A845ZLR2-F1
#
_cell.length_a   1.000
_cell.length_b   1.000
_cell.length_c   1.000
_cell.angle_alpha   90.00
_cell.angle_beta   90.00
_cell.angle_gamma   90.00
#
_symmetry.space_group_name_H-M   'P 1'
#
loop_
_entity.id
_entity.type
_entity.pdbx_description
1 polymer ?
#
loop_
_entity_poly.entity_id
_entity_poly.type
_entity_poly.pdbx_seq_one_letter_code
_entity_poly.pdbx_strand_id
1 'polypeptide(L)'
;MTTIDGVGVSTVMTVIGEIGTDLTPWRSDKAFGSWLGLSPNQRKSGNRVISSATRPIANRCTNAFRMAAQALSNSKSALGAFYRRLRARIGAPKAITAAAYKIARIWYRMLTTKQPYEDVGQAAYDARFAERRLQGITRAAKDLGYKLTPA
;
A
#
# COMPACT_ATOMS: atom_id res chain seq x y z
N MET A 1 14.33 -10.81 -5.66
CA MET A 1 12.97 -10.21 -5.65
C MET A 1 12.06 -10.76 -4.55
N THR A 2 12.46 -11.81 -3.82
CA THR A 2 11.72 -12.42 -2.69
C THR A 2 11.93 -11.71 -1.34
N THR A 3 12.54 -10.52 -1.33
CA THR A 3 12.82 -9.77 -0.10
C THR A 3 11.61 -8.98 0.42
N ILE A 4 10.53 -8.85 -0.37
CA ILE A 4 9.30 -8.21 0.10
C ILE A 4 8.48 -9.25 0.89
N ASP A 5 8.21 -8.96 2.15
CA ASP A 5 7.29 -9.77 2.96
C ASP A 5 5.94 -9.99 2.28
N GLY A 6 5.48 -11.25 2.28
CA GLY A 6 4.22 -11.66 1.66
C GLY A 6 4.31 -11.89 0.14
N VAL A 7 5.39 -11.49 -0.53
CA VAL A 7 5.58 -11.79 -1.96
C VAL A 7 6.29 -13.13 -2.13
N GLY A 8 5.52 -14.17 -2.45
CA GLY A 8 6.05 -15.51 -2.75
C GLY A 8 6.60 -15.64 -4.17
N VAL A 9 7.36 -16.71 -4.43
CA VAL A 9 7.92 -17.02 -5.76
C VAL A 9 6.81 -17.13 -6.82
N SER A 10 5.67 -17.72 -6.48
CA SER A 10 4.51 -17.84 -7.38
C SER A 10 3.92 -16.49 -7.79
N THR A 11 3.83 -15.54 -6.84
CA THR A 11 3.42 -14.16 -7.11
C THR A 11 4.39 -13.49 -8.07
N VAL A 12 5.70 -13.63 -7.84
CA VAL A 12 6.74 -13.05 -8.70
C VAL A 12 6.65 -13.64 -10.11
N MET A 13 6.54 -14.96 -10.23
CA MET A 13 6.45 -15.64 -11.52
C MET A 13 5.20 -15.26 -12.29
N THR A 14 4.05 -15.14 -11.61
CA THR A 14 2.79 -14.69 -12.25
C THR A 14 2.94 -13.27 -12.78
N VAL A 15 3.53 -12.37 -11.99
CA VAL A 15 3.69 -10.97 -12.40
C VAL A 15 4.68 -10.87 -13.56
N ILE A 16 5.85 -11.49 -13.47
CA ILE A 16 6.86 -11.48 -14.55
C ILE A 16 6.30 -12.14 -15.82
N GLY A 17 5.51 -13.21 -15.70
CA GLY A 17 4.90 -13.87 -16.87
C GLY A 17 3.88 -13.00 -17.61
N GLU A 18 3.19 -12.09 -16.91
CA GLU A 18 2.16 -11.24 -17.50
C GLU A 18 2.69 -9.91 -18.05
N ILE A 19 3.65 -9.29 -17.35
CA ILE A 19 4.15 -7.95 -17.70
C ILE A 19 5.62 -7.92 -18.12
N GLY A 20 6.34 -9.03 -17.97
CA GLY A 20 7.79 -9.09 -18.19
C GLY A 20 8.59 -8.33 -17.13
N THR A 21 9.85 -8.06 -17.44
CA THR A 21 10.75 -7.25 -16.62
C THR A 21 10.79 -5.79 -17.02
N ASP A 22 10.21 -5.44 -18.17
CA ASP A 22 10.16 -4.09 -18.67
C ASP A 22 8.91 -3.35 -18.17
N LEU A 23 9.13 -2.26 -17.43
CA LEU A 23 8.08 -1.41 -16.89
C LEU A 23 7.98 -0.05 -17.59
N THR A 24 8.71 0.15 -18.69
CA THR A 24 8.65 1.37 -19.51
C THR A 24 7.25 1.76 -20.00
N PRO A 25 6.29 0.82 -20.22
CA PRO A 25 4.94 1.23 -20.62
C PRO A 25 4.21 2.09 -19.58
N TRP A 26 4.59 2.00 -18.31
CA TRP A 26 4.01 2.80 -17.24
C TRP A 26 4.94 3.95 -16.84
N ARG A 27 4.46 5.19 -16.99
CA ARG A 27 5.21 6.41 -16.63
C ARG A 27 5.55 6.54 -15.14
N SER A 28 4.82 5.85 -14.25
CA SER A 28 5.03 5.92 -12.80
C SER A 28 4.47 4.72 -12.06
N ASP A 29 4.91 4.53 -10.81
CA ASP A 29 4.36 3.56 -9.86
C ASP A 29 2.85 3.72 -9.63
N LYS A 30 2.35 4.97 -9.70
CA LYS A 30 0.91 5.28 -9.61
C LYS A 30 0.15 4.80 -10.85
N ALA A 31 0.72 5.00 -12.05
CA ALA A 31 0.13 4.55 -13.30
C ALA A 31 0.05 3.02 -13.34
N PHE A 32 1.09 2.34 -12.86
CA PHE A 32 1.10 0.88 -12.71
C PHE A 32 -0.01 0.38 -11.78
N GLY A 33 -0.14 0.95 -10.58
CA GLY A 33 -1.18 0.54 -9.66
C GLY A 33 -2.61 0.92 -10.10
N SER A 34 -2.76 1.93 -10.97
CA SER A 34 -4.03 2.24 -11.64
C SER A 34 -4.39 1.20 -12.70
N TRP A 35 -3.41 0.76 -13.51
CA TRP A 35 -3.58 -0.32 -14.47
C TRP A 35 -3.99 -1.64 -13.79
N LEU A 36 -3.42 -1.95 -12.63
CA LEU A 36 -3.84 -3.09 -11.80
C LEU A 36 -5.26 -2.95 -11.21
N GLY A 37 -5.88 -1.77 -11.29
CA GLY A 37 -7.18 -1.52 -10.64
C GLY A 37 -7.09 -1.65 -9.13
N LEU A 38 -5.98 -1.22 -8.52
CA LEU A 38 -5.81 -1.20 -7.07
C LEU A 38 -6.03 0.22 -6.51
N SER A 39 -5.93 1.25 -7.34
CA SER A 39 -6.26 2.61 -6.95
C SER A 39 -7.79 2.86 -6.99
N PRO A 40 -8.31 3.72 -6.10
CA PRO A 40 -9.68 4.22 -6.20
C PRO A 40 -9.92 4.87 -7.56
N ASN A 41 -11.10 4.65 -8.16
CA ASN A 41 -11.50 5.34 -9.37
C ASN A 41 -12.47 6.47 -9.01
N GLN A 42 -12.03 7.73 -9.12
CA GLN A 42 -12.89 8.88 -8.89
C GLN A 42 -13.74 9.17 -10.12
N ARG A 43 -14.94 8.58 -10.18
CA ARG A 43 -15.91 8.87 -11.22
C ARG A 43 -16.66 10.15 -10.88
N LYS A 44 -16.40 11.20 -11.64
CA LYS A 44 -17.05 12.51 -11.52
C LYS A 44 -18.07 12.71 -12.64
N SER A 45 -19.18 13.38 -12.33
CA SER A 45 -20.09 13.96 -13.32
C SER A 45 -20.36 15.40 -12.91
N GLY A 46 -20.15 16.33 -13.84
CA GLY A 46 -20.04 17.76 -13.52
C GLY A 46 -19.04 17.98 -12.38
N ASN A 47 -19.46 18.73 -11.35
CA ASN A 47 -18.65 19.04 -10.16
C ASN A 47 -18.81 18.05 -9.00
N ARG A 48 -19.51 16.92 -9.18
CA ARG A 48 -19.78 15.95 -8.10
C ARG A 48 -19.06 14.63 -8.32
N VAL A 49 -18.47 14.08 -7.25
CA VAL A 49 -17.96 12.70 -7.23
C VAL A 49 -19.15 11.75 -7.06
N ILE A 50 -19.41 10.92 -8.07
CA ILE A 50 -20.46 9.91 -8.06
C ILE A 50 -19.98 8.64 -7.35
N SER A 51 -18.72 8.26 -7.56
CA SER A 51 -18.13 7.08 -6.93
C SER A 51 -16.63 7.24 -6.78
N SER A 52 -16.10 6.64 -5.72
CA SER A 52 -14.67 6.47 -5.46
C SER A 52 -14.27 5.00 -5.32
N ALA A 53 -15.16 4.09 -5.73
CA ALA A 53 -14.90 2.66 -5.64
C ALA A 53 -13.79 2.23 -6.60
N THR A 54 -13.07 1.18 -6.23
CA THR A 54 -12.09 0.54 -7.10
C THR A 54 -12.79 -0.13 -8.28
N ARG A 55 -12.21 -0.03 -9.49
CA ARG A 55 -12.79 -0.63 -10.70
C ARG A 55 -12.66 -2.17 -10.65
N PRO A 56 -13.70 -2.93 -10.99
CA PRO A 56 -13.56 -4.37 -11.18
C PRO A 56 -12.68 -4.62 -12.41
N ILE A 57 -11.60 -5.37 -12.25
CA ILE A 57 -10.69 -5.77 -13.32
C ILE A 57 -10.31 -7.24 -13.12
N ALA A 58 -10.37 -8.02 -14.20
CA ALA A 58 -9.95 -9.41 -14.23
C ALA A 58 -8.45 -9.53 -14.58
N ASN A 59 -7.57 -8.98 -13.72
CA ASN A 59 -6.12 -9.02 -13.92
C ASN A 59 -5.46 -10.00 -12.96
N ARG A 60 -4.71 -10.97 -13.51
CA ARG A 60 -4.00 -12.01 -12.74
C ARG A 60 -2.92 -11.44 -11.83
N CYS A 61 -2.19 -10.42 -12.29
CA CYS A 61 -1.22 -9.70 -11.46
C CYS A 61 -1.89 -9.08 -10.23
N THR A 62 -3.07 -8.48 -10.41
CA THR A 62 -3.81 -7.87 -9.30
C THR A 62 -4.17 -8.91 -8.24
N ASN A 63 -4.62 -10.09 -8.65
CA ASN A 63 -4.91 -11.18 -7.73
C ASN A 63 -3.64 -11.69 -7.04
N ALA A 64 -2.52 -11.79 -7.75
CA ALA A 64 -1.22 -12.14 -7.18
C ALA A 64 -0.79 -11.16 -6.08
N PHE A 65 -0.91 -9.84 -6.31
CA PHE A 65 -0.61 -8.83 -5.30
C PHE A 65 -1.60 -8.85 -4.12
N ARG A 66 -2.88 -9.18 -4.34
CA ARG A 66 -3.87 -9.33 -3.27
C ARG A 66 -3.57 -10.54 -2.39
N MET A 67 -3.17 -11.67 -2.98
CA MET A 67 -2.72 -12.85 -2.22
C MET A 67 -1.48 -12.53 -1.39
N ALA A 68 -0.51 -11.81 -1.98
CA ALA A 68 0.67 -11.35 -1.24
C ALA A 68 0.31 -10.42 -0.07
N ALA A 69 -0.65 -9.51 -0.29
CA ALA A 69 -1.16 -8.64 0.76
C ALA A 69 -1.90 -9.38 1.88
N GLN A 70 -2.58 -10.50 1.58
CA GLN A 70 -3.22 -11.33 2.61
C GLN A 70 -2.19 -12.07 3.47
N ALA A 71 -1.09 -12.54 2.88
CA ALA A 71 0.00 -13.19 3.59
C ALA A 71 0.69 -12.27 4.63
N LEU A 72 0.60 -10.95 4.45
CA LEU A 72 1.11 -9.96 5.43
C LEU A 72 0.38 -9.97 6.78
N SER A 73 -0.78 -10.60 6.89
CA SER A 73 -1.58 -10.64 8.13
C SER A 73 -0.74 -11.05 9.36
N ASN A 74 0.09 -12.08 9.21
CA ASN A 74 0.91 -12.64 10.28
C ASN A 74 2.39 -12.22 10.24
N SER A 75 2.81 -11.44 9.24
CA SER A 75 4.22 -11.02 9.09
C SER A 75 4.61 -9.94 10.11
N LYS A 76 5.77 -10.08 10.76
CA LYS A 76 6.34 -9.11 11.72
C LYS A 76 7.14 -7.98 11.04
N SER A 77 6.76 -7.61 9.83
CA SER A 77 7.39 -6.54 9.03
C SER A 77 6.68 -5.20 9.16
N ALA A 78 7.30 -4.13 8.65
CA ALA A 78 6.65 -2.82 8.54
C ALA A 78 5.40 -2.86 7.63
N LEU A 79 5.40 -3.72 6.61
CA LEU A 79 4.24 -3.95 5.73
C LEU A 79 3.11 -4.69 6.46
N GLY A 80 3.45 -5.69 7.27
CA GLY A 80 2.49 -6.38 8.14
C GLY A 80 1.84 -5.45 9.16
N ALA A 81 2.65 -4.59 9.81
CA ALA A 81 2.16 -3.58 10.75
C ALA A 81 1.20 -2.59 10.07
N PHE A 82 1.56 -2.10 8.88
CA PHE A 82 0.69 -1.27 8.06
C PHE A 82 -0.64 -1.96 7.73
N TYR A 83 -0.60 -3.22 7.29
CA TYR A 83 -1.78 -3.99 6.94
C TYR A 83 -2.71 -4.19 8.14
N ARG A 84 -2.18 -4.67 9.28
CA ARG A 84 -2.97 -4.91 10.50
C ARG A 84 -3.67 -3.65 10.98
N ARG A 85 -2.96 -2.52 11.04
CA ARG A 85 -3.54 -1.24 11.42
C ARG A 85 -4.63 -0.79 10.45
N LEU A 86 -4.40 -0.96 9.15
CA LEU A 86 -5.38 -0.57 8.16
C LEU A 86 -6.62 -1.47 8.24
N ARG A 87 -6.44 -2.78 8.40
CA ARG A 87 -7.52 -3.76 8.59
C ARG A 87 -8.39 -3.42 9.80
N ALA A 88 -7.79 -3.04 10.93
CA ALA A 88 -8.52 -2.61 12.12
C ALA A 88 -9.38 -1.36 11.88
N ARG A 89 -8.95 -0.44 11.01
CA ARG A 89 -9.66 0.83 10.77
C ARG A 89 -10.73 0.76 9.69
N ILE A 90 -10.49 0.04 8.59
CA ILE A 90 -11.36 0.07 7.38
C ILE A 90 -11.88 -1.29 6.95
N GLY A 91 -11.59 -2.35 7.70
CA GLY A 91 -11.98 -3.73 7.39
C GLY A 91 -11.03 -4.44 6.41
N ALA A 92 -11.12 -5.76 6.37
CA ALA A 92 -10.19 -6.61 5.64
C ALA A 92 -10.18 -6.39 4.10
N PRO A 93 -11.33 -6.32 3.39
CA PRO A 93 -11.31 -6.22 1.92
C PRO A 93 -10.63 -4.94 1.41
N LYS A 94 -10.92 -3.81 2.06
CA LYS A 94 -10.31 -2.52 1.72
C LYS A 94 -8.83 -2.49 2.10
N ALA A 95 -8.47 -3.06 3.25
CA ALA A 95 -7.08 -3.15 3.68
C ALA A 95 -6.21 -4.02 2.75
N ILE A 96 -6.73 -5.16 2.27
CA ILE A 96 -6.04 -6.02 1.30
C ILE A 96 -5.74 -5.24 0.01
N THR A 97 -6.73 -4.52 -0.53
CA THR A 97 -6.56 -3.75 -1.77
C THR A 97 -5.53 -2.63 -1.61
N ALA A 98 -5.57 -1.91 -0.49
CA ALA A 98 -4.60 -0.85 -0.20
C ALA A 98 -3.19 -1.38 0.08
N ALA A 99 -3.06 -2.54 0.76
CA ALA A 99 -1.78 -3.19 0.96
C ALA A 99 -1.21 -3.73 -0.36
N ALA A 100 -2.03 -4.36 -1.21
CA ALA A 100 -1.65 -4.77 -2.56
C ALA A 100 -1.16 -3.58 -3.38
N TYR A 101 -1.84 -2.42 -3.30
CA TYR A 101 -1.39 -1.19 -3.97
C TYR A 101 -0.01 -0.75 -3.47
N LYS A 102 0.25 -0.84 -2.16
CA LYS A 102 1.55 -0.50 -1.57
C LYS A 102 2.64 -1.45 -2.05
N ILE A 103 2.38 -2.76 -2.06
CA ILE A 103 3.32 -3.79 -2.55
C ILE A 103 3.63 -3.56 -4.02
N ALA A 104 2.62 -3.35 -4.88
CA ALA A 104 2.80 -3.12 -6.31
C ALA A 104 3.69 -1.89 -6.58
N ARG A 105 3.53 -0.82 -5.80
CA ARG A 105 4.38 0.38 -5.92
C ARG A 105 5.82 0.13 -5.48
N ILE A 106 6.04 -0.64 -4.41
CA ILE A 106 7.38 -1.05 -3.98
C ILE A 106 8.03 -1.90 -5.07
N TRP A 107 7.30 -2.89 -5.59
CA TRP A 107 7.77 -3.78 -6.65
C TRP A 107 8.16 -3.01 -7.92
N TYR A 108 7.32 -2.07 -8.38
CA TYR A 108 7.64 -1.19 -9.50
C TYR A 108 8.94 -0.43 -9.26
N ARG A 109 9.08 0.21 -8.08
CA ARG A 109 10.27 0.99 -7.74
C ARG A 109 11.52 0.12 -7.68
N MET A 110 11.44 -1.06 -7.07
CA MET A 110 12.58 -2.00 -7.00
C MET A 110 13.10 -2.36 -8.40
N LEU A 111 12.20 -2.54 -9.36
CA LEU A 111 12.59 -2.84 -10.74
C LEU A 111 13.17 -1.63 -11.47
N THR A 112 12.56 -0.45 -11.32
CA THR A 112 13.03 0.76 -12.00
C THR A 112 14.35 1.27 -11.42
N THR A 113 14.52 1.27 -10.10
CA THR A 113 15.72 1.80 -9.43
C THR A 113 16.80 0.74 -9.19
N LYS A 114 16.48 -0.55 -9.41
CA LYS A 114 17.35 -1.71 -9.11
C LYS A 114 17.81 -1.77 -7.64
N GLN A 115 17.12 -1.08 -6.74
CA GLN A 115 17.42 -1.11 -5.30
C GLN A 115 16.55 -2.17 -4.61
N PRO A 116 17.12 -3.00 -3.74
CA PRO A 116 16.34 -3.97 -2.98
C PRO A 116 15.41 -3.26 -1.98
N TYR A 117 14.27 -3.89 -1.69
CA TYR A 117 13.44 -3.47 -0.57
C TYR A 117 14.12 -3.84 0.74
N GLU A 118 14.30 -2.85 1.61
CA GLU A 118 14.75 -3.01 2.98
C GLU A 118 13.58 -2.79 3.94
N ASP A 119 13.26 -3.79 4.76
CA ASP A 119 12.23 -3.65 5.77
C ASP A 119 12.77 -2.92 7.00
N VAL A 120 12.16 -1.79 7.34
CA VAL A 120 12.51 -1.02 8.55
C VAL A 120 12.09 -1.77 9.83
N GLY A 121 11.27 -2.82 9.69
CA GLY A 121 10.73 -3.60 10.81
C GLY A 121 9.46 -3.02 11.40
N GLN A 122 8.71 -3.87 12.12
CA GLN A 122 7.46 -3.49 12.77
C GLN A 122 7.65 -2.42 13.85
N ALA A 123 8.62 -2.58 14.75
CA ALA A 123 8.81 -1.66 15.88
C ALA A 123 9.11 -0.22 15.43
N ALA A 124 10.02 -0.07 14.45
CA ALA A 124 10.34 1.24 13.88
C ALA A 124 9.16 1.85 13.13
N TYR A 125 8.35 1.03 12.45
CA TYR A 125 7.11 1.51 11.80
C TYR A 125 6.11 2.06 12.81
N ASP A 126 5.90 1.33 13.91
CA ASP A 126 4.97 1.69 14.97
C ASP A 126 5.43 2.96 15.71
N ALA A 127 6.74 3.09 15.99
CA ALA A 127 7.33 4.30 16.58
C ALA A 127 7.10 5.53 15.69
N ARG A 128 7.44 5.45 14.39
CA ARG A 128 7.19 6.54 13.41
C ARG A 128 5.71 6.86 13.25
N PHE A 129 4.81 5.92 13.53
CA PHE A 129 3.38 6.17 13.50
C PHE A 129 2.91 6.88 14.76
N ALA A 130 3.37 6.45 15.95
CA ALA A 130 3.08 7.11 17.22
C ALA A 130 3.54 8.57 17.20
N GLU A 131 4.75 8.83 16.70
CA GLU A 131 5.30 10.17 16.56
C GLU A 131 4.42 11.06 15.67
N ARG A 132 4.04 10.57 14.47
CA ARG A 132 3.14 11.31 13.57
C ARG A 132 1.77 11.56 14.18
N ARG A 133 1.26 10.61 14.98
CA ARG A 133 0.00 10.77 15.69
C ARG A 133 0.12 11.87 16.74
N LEU A 134 1.20 11.88 17.51
CA LEU A 134 1.49 12.90 18.51
C LEU A 134 1.59 14.28 17.84
N GLN A 135 2.37 14.42 16.77
CA GLN A 135 2.46 15.66 15.99
C GLN A 135 1.09 16.13 15.47
N GLY A 136 0.25 15.21 15.00
CA GLY A 136 -1.11 15.53 14.57
C GLY A 136 -2.00 16.05 15.69
N ILE A 137 -1.94 15.43 16.87
CA ILE A 137 -2.69 15.87 18.06
C ILE A 137 -2.15 17.22 18.54
N THR A 138 -0.84 17.42 18.58
CA THR A 138 -0.23 18.72 18.96
C THR A 138 -0.70 19.84 18.03
N ARG A 139 -0.79 19.60 16.72
CA ARG A 139 -1.32 20.57 15.76
C ARG A 139 -2.80 20.87 16.02
N ALA A 140 -3.62 19.84 16.20
CA ALA A 140 -5.04 20.02 16.49
C ALA A 140 -5.29 20.75 17.82
N ALA A 141 -4.49 20.47 18.85
CA ALA A 141 -4.56 21.18 20.13
C ALA A 141 -4.21 22.66 19.95
N LYS A 142 -3.14 22.96 19.19
CA LYS A 142 -2.73 24.34 18.87
C LYS A 142 -3.83 25.11 18.13
N ASP A 143 -4.49 24.47 17.16
CA ASP A 143 -5.59 25.08 16.40
C ASP A 143 -6.79 25.42 17.29
N LEU A 144 -6.97 24.69 18.40
CA LEU A 144 -7.99 24.93 19.41
C LEU A 144 -7.52 25.83 20.57
N GLY A 145 -6.28 26.33 20.53
CA GLY A 145 -5.69 27.18 21.58
C GLY A 145 -5.18 26.43 22.81
N TYR A 146 -5.09 25.10 22.77
CA TYR A 146 -4.58 24.26 23.86
C TYR A 146 -3.12 23.84 23.62
N LYS A 147 -2.36 23.64 24.71
CA LYS A 147 -1.00 23.09 24.67
C LYS A 147 -0.98 21.68 25.24
N LEU A 148 -0.43 20.73 24.48
CA LEU A 148 -0.24 19.35 24.94
C LEU A 148 0.89 19.31 25.98
N THR A 149 0.59 18.93 27.21
CA THR A 149 1.58 18.64 28.26
C THR A 149 1.69 17.13 28.44
N PRO A 150 2.90 16.54 28.43
CA PRO A 150 3.06 15.14 28.81
C PRO A 150 2.59 14.96 30.25
N ALA A 151 1.93 13.81 30.51
CA ALA A 151 1.54 13.40 31.85
C ALA A 151 2.75 12.91 32.65
#